data_AF-A0A7C3LMN8-F1
#
_entry.id   AF-A0A7C3LMN8-F1
#
_cell.length_a   1.000
_cell.length_b   1.000
_cell.length_c   1.000
_cell.angle_alpha   90.00
_cell.angle_beta   90.00
_cell.angle_gamma   90.00
#
_symmetry.space_group_name_H-M   'P 1'
#
loop_
_entity.id
_entity.type
_entity.pdbx_description
1 polymer ?
#
loop_
_entity_poly.entity_id
_entity_poly.type
_entity_poly.pdbx_seq_one_letter_code
_entity_poly.pdbx_strand_id
1 'polypeptide(L)'
;MNLGSGLGHLTYSTLVHPGDTWEEIWSSLTTYVPKVKARVAPSEPFGVSLRLSAASAQTLVSDRAARDRLKTYLADNDMYLYTVNAFPY
;
A
#
# COMPACT_ATOMS: atom_id res chain seq x y z
N MET A 1 2.89 -0.76 -11.28
CA MET A 1 3.55 -0.61 -12.59
C MET A 1 2.49 -0.30 -13.63
N ASN A 2 2.63 0.81 -14.34
CA ASN A 2 1.72 1.14 -15.45
C ASN A 2 2.07 0.22 -16.63
N LEU A 3 1.12 -0.57 -17.12
CA LEU A 3 1.36 -1.53 -18.20
C LEU A 3 1.29 -0.90 -19.60
N GLY A 4 0.97 0.40 -19.70
CA GLY A 4 0.84 1.11 -20.97
C GLY A 4 -0.43 0.75 -21.74
N SER A 5 -0.63 1.42 -22.88
CA SER A 5 -1.68 1.10 -23.87
C SER A 5 -3.10 0.91 -23.31
N GLY A 6 -3.44 1.61 -22.22
CA GLY A 6 -4.75 1.49 -21.57
C GLY A 6 -4.99 0.17 -20.81
N LEU A 7 -3.95 -0.67 -20.63
CA LEU A 7 -4.04 -1.97 -19.93
C LEU A 7 -4.12 -1.83 -18.40
N GLY A 8 -4.00 -0.61 -17.87
CA GLY A 8 -4.09 -0.31 -16.45
C GLY A 8 -2.78 -0.50 -15.69
N HIS A 9 -2.89 -0.74 -14.38
CA HIS A 9 -1.75 -0.86 -13.48
C HIS A 9 -1.68 -2.25 -12.86
N LEU A 10 -0.52 -2.91 -12.98
CA LEU A 10 -0.19 -4.06 -12.17
C LEU A 10 0.17 -3.59 -10.76
N THR A 11 -0.54 -4.10 -9.77
CA THR A 11 -0.39 -3.72 -8.36
C THR A 11 -0.29 -4.93 -7.46
N TYR A 12 0.28 -4.74 -6.27
CA TYR A 12 0.21 -5.74 -5.21
C TYR A 12 -0.85 -5.36 -4.17
N SER A 13 -1.78 -6.27 -3.93
CA SER A 13 -2.83 -6.09 -2.92
C SER A 13 -2.39 -6.63 -1.58
N THR A 14 -2.52 -5.82 -0.52
CA THR A 14 -2.28 -6.27 0.86
C THR A 14 -3.48 -7.00 1.45
N LEU A 15 -4.54 -7.28 0.67
CA LEU A 15 -5.78 -7.92 1.13
C LEU A 15 -5.59 -9.30 1.75
N VAL A 16 -4.58 -10.06 1.31
CA VAL A 16 -4.27 -11.40 1.81
C VAL A 16 -3.58 -11.40 3.19
N HIS A 17 -3.11 -10.24 3.65
CA HIS A 17 -2.35 -10.11 4.89
C HIS A 17 -3.22 -9.64 6.06
N PRO A 18 -2.78 -9.88 7.31
CA PRO A 18 -3.35 -9.21 8.48
C PRO A 18 -3.40 -7.70 8.30
N GLY A 19 -4.44 -7.08 8.84
CA GLY A 19 -4.64 -5.64 8.67
C GLY A 19 -5.84 -5.09 9.42
N ASP A 20 -6.23 -5.75 10.50
CA ASP A 20 -7.33 -5.32 11.34
C ASP A 20 -6.90 -4.10 12.16
N THR A 21 -5.60 -3.97 12.42
CA THR A 21 -4.95 -2.78 13.01
C THR A 21 -4.03 -2.06 12.02
N TRP A 22 -3.71 -0.81 12.32
CA TRP A 22 -2.78 -0.01 11.53
C TRP A 22 -1.37 -0.61 11.53
N GLU A 23 -0.93 -1.14 12.67
CA GLU A 23 0.38 -1.76 12.85
C GLU A 23 0.52 -3.03 12.01
N GLU A 24 -0.54 -3.84 11.88
CA GLU A 24 -0.56 -5.01 11.01
C GLU A 24 -0.46 -4.62 9.53
N ILE A 25 -1.21 -3.60 9.10
CA ILE A 25 -1.12 -3.07 7.73
C ILE A 25 0.29 -2.53 7.48
N TRP A 26 0.85 -1.77 8.42
CA TRP A 26 2.19 -1.23 8.31
C TRP A 26 3.24 -2.34 8.18
N SER A 27 3.16 -3.35 9.03
CA SER A 27 4.06 -4.51 9.01
C SER A 27 3.97 -5.26 7.69
N SER A 28 2.75 -5.52 7.22
CA SER A 28 2.51 -6.24 5.96
C SER A 28 3.01 -5.45 4.74
N LEU A 29 2.70 -4.15 4.69
CA LEU A 29 3.16 -3.25 3.63
C LEU A 29 4.69 -3.26 3.54
N THR A 30 5.36 -3.07 4.67
CA THR A 30 6.82 -2.90 4.70
C THR A 30 7.59 -4.21 4.56
N THR A 31 6.98 -5.34 4.91
CA THR A 31 7.61 -6.66 4.84
C THR A 31 7.53 -7.29 3.45
N TYR A 32 6.38 -7.18 2.78
CA TYR A 32 6.10 -7.99 1.59
C TYR A 32 6.19 -7.20 0.28
N VAL A 33 5.69 -5.97 0.25
CA VAL A 33 5.56 -5.22 -1.00
C VAL A 33 6.91 -4.90 -1.65
N PRO A 34 7.96 -4.46 -0.92
CA PRO A 34 9.28 -4.24 -1.50
C PRO A 34 9.88 -5.50 -2.14
N LYS A 35 9.65 -6.67 -1.52
CA LYS A 35 10.13 -7.96 -2.04
C LYS A 35 9.42 -8.39 -3.32
N VAL A 36 8.15 -8.01 -3.48
CA VAL A 36 7.40 -8.26 -4.72
C VAL A 36 7.84 -7.27 -5.80
N LYS A 37 7.93 -5.98 -5.47
CA LYS A 37 8.44 -4.95 -6.38
C LYS A 37 9.79 -5.35 -6.96
N ALA A 38 10.75 -5.73 -6.12
CA ALA A 38 12.09 -6.11 -6.56
C ALA A 38 12.12 -7.26 -7.57
N ARG A 39 11.10 -8.14 -7.57
CA ARG A 39 11.00 -9.27 -8.51
C ARG A 39 10.23 -8.94 -9.77
N VAL A 40 9.23 -8.06 -9.69
CA VAL A 40 8.24 -7.85 -10.75
C VAL A 40 8.44 -6.51 -11.48
N ALA A 41 8.88 -5.49 -10.76
CA ALA A 41 9.06 -4.13 -11.26
C ALA A 41 10.30 -3.47 -10.61
N PRO A 42 11.52 -4.02 -10.81
CA PRO A 42 12.73 -3.57 -10.10
C PRO A 42 13.14 -2.13 -10.44
N SER A 43 12.80 -1.66 -11.65
CA SER A 43 13.21 -0.36 -12.19
C SER A 43 12.03 0.55 -12.50
N GLU A 44 10.83 0.21 -12.02
CA GLU A 44 9.60 0.94 -12.33
C GLU A 44 8.77 1.26 -11.07
N PRO A 45 8.08 2.41 -11.05
CA PRO A 45 7.15 2.74 -9.98
C PRO A 45 6.08 1.65 -9.80
N PHE A 46 5.93 1.19 -8.56
CA PHE A 46 5.06 0.05 -8.26
C PHE A 46 3.79 0.45 -7.50
N GLY A 47 2.64 0.01 -8.01
CA GLY A 47 1.35 0.39 -7.44
C GLY A 47 0.97 -0.55 -6.30
N VAL A 48 0.40 0.00 -5.24
CA VAL A 48 -0.06 -0.72 -4.06
C VAL A 48 -1.57 -0.59 -3.94
N SER A 49 -2.23 -1.72 -3.71
CA SER A 49 -3.64 -1.79 -3.32
C SER A 49 -3.71 -2.07 -1.82
N LEU A 50 -4.01 -1.05 -1.02
CA LEU A 50 -3.96 -1.16 0.44
C LEU A 50 -5.28 -1.72 1.00
N ARG A 51 -5.22 -2.77 1.82
CA ARG A 51 -6.33 -3.17 2.71
C ARG A 51 -6.44 -2.17 3.85
N LEU A 52 -7.66 -1.78 4.21
CA LEU A 52 -7.89 -0.78 5.24
C LEU A 52 -9.14 -1.13 6.05
N SER A 53 -8.94 -1.59 7.29
CA SER A 53 -10.02 -1.81 8.26
C SER A 53 -10.59 -0.49 8.79
N ALA A 54 -11.76 -0.52 9.42
CA ALA A 54 -12.35 0.65 10.09
C ALA A 54 -11.38 1.29 11.10
N ALA A 55 -10.72 0.47 11.92
CA ALA A 55 -9.72 0.94 12.88
C ALA A 55 -8.49 1.59 12.21
N SER A 56 -7.99 0.99 11.11
CA SER A 56 -6.91 1.57 10.33
C SER A 56 -7.33 2.89 9.65
N ALA A 57 -8.57 2.96 9.17
CA ALA A 57 -9.16 4.19 8.62
C ALA A 57 -9.16 5.30 9.65
N GLN A 58 -9.69 5.01 10.85
CA GLN A 58 -9.79 5.96 11.93
C GLN A 58 -8.42 6.47 12.38
N THR A 59 -7.44 5.57 12.44
CA THR A 59 -6.04 5.90 12.72
C THR A 59 -5.51 6.88 11.68
N LEU A 60 -5.64 6.53 10.39
CA LEU A 60 -5.18 7.38 9.30
C LEU A 60 -5.95 8.70 9.19
N VAL A 61 -7.20 8.81 9.66
CA VAL A 61 -7.92 10.08 9.73
C VAL A 61 -7.42 10.95 10.89
N SER A 62 -7.18 10.34 12.05
CA SER A 62 -6.89 11.06 13.29
C SER A 62 -5.40 11.40 13.45
N ASP A 63 -4.51 10.67 12.78
CA ASP A 63 -3.06 10.81 12.92
C ASP A 63 -2.39 11.30 11.63
N ARG A 64 -1.96 12.57 11.63
CA ARG A 64 -1.20 13.17 10.52
C ARG A 64 0.17 12.52 10.35
N ALA A 65 0.86 12.19 11.44
CA ALA A 65 2.19 11.59 11.38
C ALA A 65 2.13 10.20 10.74
N ALA A 66 1.09 9.41 11.02
CA ALA A 66 0.86 8.13 10.34
C ALA A 66 0.66 8.28 8.82
N ARG A 67 -0.12 9.28 8.38
CA ARG A 67 -0.29 9.58 6.95
C ARG A 67 1.00 10.02 6.29
N ASP A 68 1.75 10.91 6.93
CA ASP A 68 3.01 11.42 6.39
C ASP A 68 4.04 10.29 6.29
N ARG A 69 4.13 9.44 7.33
CA ARG A 69 4.95 8.23 7.33
C ARG A 69 4.59 7.28 6.17
N LEU A 70 3.31 7.06 5.89
CA LEU A 70 2.87 6.24 4.76
C LEU A 70 3.31 6.86 3.43
N LYS A 71 3.09 8.16 3.22
CA LYS A 71 3.47 8.86 1.99
C LYS A 71 4.97 8.81 1.74
N THR A 72 5.76 9.14 2.75
CA THR A 72 7.23 9.11 2.68
C THR A 72 7.72 7.70 2.38
N TYR A 73 7.23 6.69 3.09
CA TYR A 73 7.66 5.32 2.85
C TYR A 73 7.34 4.81 1.43
N LEU A 74 6.15 5.12 0.90
CA LEU A 74 5.82 4.76 -0.48
C LEU A 74 6.76 5.47 -1.47
N ALA A 75 6.99 6.77 -1.30
CA ALA A 75 7.88 7.54 -2.16
C ALA A 75 9.33 7.03 -2.13
N ASP A 76 9.89 6.79 -0.94
CA ASP A 76 11.27 6.33 -0.74
C ASP A 76 11.53 4.95 -1.37
N ASN A 77 10.48 4.14 -1.53
CA ASN A 77 10.57 2.81 -2.13
C ASN A 77 10.11 2.80 -3.60
N ASP A 78 9.88 3.97 -4.19
CA ASP A 78 9.35 4.14 -5.55
C ASP A 78 8.07 3.29 -5.76
N MET A 79 7.15 3.49 -4.82
CA MET A 79 5.81 2.92 -4.77
C MET A 79 4.77 4.03 -4.69
N TYR A 80 3.53 3.72 -5.07
CA TYR A 80 2.40 4.64 -4.93
C TYR A 80 1.12 3.89 -4.57
N LEU A 81 0.23 4.57 -3.85
CA LEU A 81 -1.11 4.07 -3.59
C LEU A 81 -1.92 4.18 -4.88
N TYR A 82 -2.41 3.05 -5.40
CA TYR A 82 -3.24 3.02 -6.61
C TYR A 82 -4.72 2.86 -6.26
N THR A 83 -5.03 1.91 -5.38
CA THR A 83 -6.39 1.63 -4.91
C THR A 83 -6.38 1.29 -3.43
N VAL A 84 -7.57 1.30 -2.82
CA VAL A 84 -7.79 0.86 -1.44
C VAL A 84 -8.96 -0.11 -1.42
N ASN A 85 -8.79 -1.26 -0.79
CA ASN A 85 -9.90 -2.13 -0.38
C ASN A 85 -10.23 -1.81 1.07
N ALA A 86 -11.28 -0.99 1.27
CA ALA A 86 -11.67 -0.50 2.59
C ALA A 86 -12.87 -1.28 3.16
N PHE A 87 -12.80 -1.60 4.45
CA PHE A 87 -13.88 -2.17 5.25
C PHE A 87 -14.15 -1.20 6.42
N PRO A 88 -14.85 -0.08 6.18
CA PRO A 88 -14.93 1.04 7.13
C PRO A 88 -15.97 0.86 8.25
N TYR A 89 -16.67 -0.28 8.29
CA TYR A 89 -17.72 -0.60 9.27
C TYR A 89 -17.41 -1.92 9.99
#